data_AF-A0A2V7H1Y1-F1
#
_entry.id   AF-A0A2V7H1Y1-F1
#
_cell.length_a   1.000
_cell.length_b   1.000
_cell.length_c   1.000
_cell.angle_alpha   90.00
_cell.angle_beta   90.00
_cell.angle_gamma   90.00
#
_symmetry.space_group_name_H-M   'P 1'
#
loop_
_entity.id
_entity.type
_entity.pdbx_description
1 polymer ?
#
loop_
_entity_poly.entity_id
_entity_poly.type
_entity_poly.pdbx_seq_one_letter_code
_entity_poly.pdbx_strand_id
1 'polypeptide(L)'
;MIGMQFGSFILLLIIGVVISLILHYGLQFYVTPGTRSFLGKVVVAWLGGWLGSPVLGHWGPSVNVDQVFIIPAILGSLALLTLAVDAVKSFHTVEARETETPRRAEPPSVMRPSPAAAR
;
A
#
# COMPACT_ATOMS: atom_id res chain seq x y z
N MET A 1 -11.95 17.04 9.39
CA MET A 1 -11.83 18.08 8.35
C MET A 1 -12.86 17.87 7.23
N ILE A 2 -14.16 17.93 7.54
CA ILE A 2 -15.21 18.01 6.51
C ILE A 2 -15.53 19.50 6.35
N GLY A 3 -15.41 20.02 5.13
CA GLY A 3 -15.46 21.47 4.85
C GLY A 3 -14.08 22.14 4.74
N MET A 4 -13.02 21.39 4.38
CA MET A 4 -11.67 21.95 4.20
C MET A 4 -11.62 22.93 3.02
N GLN A 5 -11.00 24.09 3.21
CA GLN A 5 -10.76 25.04 2.12
C GLN A 5 -9.88 24.44 1.02
N PHE A 6 -10.13 24.84 -0.22
CA PHE A 6 -9.43 24.33 -1.40
C PHE A 6 -7.89 24.47 -1.31
N GLY A 7 -7.39 25.53 -0.65
CA GLY A 7 -5.95 25.70 -0.42
C GLY A 7 -5.35 24.59 0.46
N SER A 8 -6.04 24.22 1.54
CA SER A 8 -5.64 23.13 2.43
C SER A 8 -5.71 21.77 1.73
N PHE A 9 -6.68 21.57 0.82
CA PHE A 9 -6.75 20.40 -0.06
C PHE A 9 -5.52 20.27 -0.95
N ILE A 10 -5.15 21.35 -1.65
CA ILE A 10 -3.96 21.36 -2.51
C ILE A 10 -2.69 21.11 -1.69
N LEU A 11 -2.56 21.73 -0.51
CA LEU A 11 -1.40 21.53 0.36
C LEU A 11 -1.25 20.05 0.76
N LEU A 12 -2.33 19.42 1.21
CA LEU A 12 -2.33 17.99 1.51
C LEU A 12 -2.01 17.13 0.29
N LEU A 13 -2.55 17.51 -0.87
CA LEU A 13 -2.29 16.78 -2.11
C LEU A 13 -0.82 16.88 -2.50
N ILE A 14 -0.19 18.05 -2.37
CA ILE A 14 1.25 18.23 -2.60
C ILE A 14 2.06 17.36 -1.64
N ILE A 15 1.72 17.34 -0.35
CA ILE A 15 2.38 16.45 0.64
C ILE A 15 2.22 14.99 0.21
N GLY A 16 1.02 14.55 -0.13
CA GLY A 16 0.76 13.18 -0.60
C GLY A 16 1.55 12.82 -1.86
N VAL A 17 1.65 13.74 -2.83
CA VAL A 17 2.45 13.55 -4.05
C VAL A 17 3.93 13.44 -3.70
N VAL A 18 4.47 14.34 -2.87
CA VAL A 18 5.89 14.32 -2.47
C VAL A 18 6.23 13.03 -1.71
N ILE A 19 5.41 12.63 -0.74
CA ILE A 19 5.62 11.39 0.02
C ILE A 19 5.51 10.16 -0.89
N SER A 20 4.50 10.11 -1.76
CA SER A 20 4.38 9.04 -2.77
C SER A 20 5.58 9.02 -3.70
N LEU A 21 6.11 10.18 -4.12
CA LEU A 21 7.30 10.29 -4.96
C LEU A 21 8.54 9.75 -4.25
N ILE A 22 8.76 10.15 -3.00
CA ILE A 22 9.89 9.69 -2.18
C ILE A 22 9.80 8.17 -1.95
N LEU A 23 8.64 7.64 -1.58
CA LEU A 23 8.50 6.19 -1.33
C LEU A 23 8.56 5.38 -2.62
N HIS A 24 7.94 5.86 -3.69
CA HIS A 24 7.92 5.15 -4.96
C HIS A 24 9.31 5.21 -5.60
N TYR A 25 9.86 6.39 -5.86
CA TYR A 25 11.11 6.52 -6.63
C TYR A 25 12.37 6.52 -5.76
N GLY A 26 12.32 7.10 -4.55
CA GLY A 26 13.48 7.20 -3.66
C GLY A 26 13.76 5.90 -2.90
N LEU A 27 12.74 5.32 -2.25
CA LEU A 27 12.89 4.13 -1.40
C LEU A 27 12.59 2.80 -2.11
N GLN A 28 12.29 2.84 -3.41
CA GLN A 28 11.97 1.65 -4.20
C GLN A 28 10.83 0.79 -3.60
N PHE A 29 9.89 1.42 -2.89
CA PHE A 29 8.83 0.73 -2.16
C PHE A 29 7.69 0.34 -3.12
N TYR A 30 7.93 -0.62 -4.02
CA TYR A 30 6.96 -1.08 -5.02
C TYR A 30 6.35 -2.45 -4.69
N VAL A 31 5.07 -2.61 -5.03
CA VAL A 31 4.39 -3.91 -5.18
C VAL A 31 4.34 -4.29 -6.66
N THR A 32 4.13 -3.30 -7.54
CA THR A 32 4.09 -3.48 -9.00
C THR A 32 4.69 -2.23 -9.67
N PRO A 33 5.66 -2.37 -10.59
CA PRO A 33 6.21 -1.23 -11.32
C PRO A 33 5.16 -0.68 -12.31
N GLY A 34 4.82 0.61 -12.21
CA GLY A 34 3.89 1.26 -13.15
C GLY A 34 3.30 2.59 -12.67
N THR A 35 3.01 3.48 -13.63
CA THR A 35 2.41 4.81 -13.40
C THR A 35 1.00 4.73 -12.81
N ARG A 36 0.21 3.69 -13.11
CA ARG A 36 -1.08 3.43 -12.45
C ARG A 36 -0.93 3.12 -10.96
N SER A 37 0.12 2.40 -10.56
CA SER A 37 0.42 2.12 -9.15
C SER A 37 0.79 3.40 -8.41
N PHE A 38 1.48 4.32 -9.07
CA PHE A 38 1.83 5.63 -8.50
C PHE A 38 0.59 6.45 -8.14
N LEU A 39 -0.41 6.54 -9.03
CA LEU A 39 -1.61 7.33 -8.76
C LEU A 39 -2.42 6.80 -7.56
N GLY A 40 -2.53 5.48 -7.44
CA GLY A 40 -3.16 4.85 -6.26
C GLY A 40 -2.43 5.18 -4.96
N LYS A 41 -1.09 5.17 -4.97
CA LYS A 41 -0.27 5.56 -3.82
C LYS A 41 -0.43 7.02 -3.44
N VAL A 42 -0.58 7.92 -4.40
CA VAL A 42 -0.84 9.34 -4.15
C VAL A 42 -2.18 9.52 -3.43
N VAL A 43 -3.23 8.82 -3.88
CA VAL A 43 -4.56 8.88 -3.23
C VAL A 43 -4.50 8.34 -1.79
N VAL A 44 -3.84 7.20 -1.59
CA VAL A 44 -3.68 6.61 -0.25
C VAL A 44 -2.84 7.52 0.66
N ALA A 45 -1.72 8.07 0.17
CA ALA A 45 -0.90 9.00 0.93
C ALA A 45 -1.69 10.26 1.31
N TRP A 46 -2.47 10.81 0.37
CA TRP A 46 -3.33 11.96 0.63
C TRP A 46 -4.39 11.66 1.71
N LEU A 47 -5.06 10.51 1.65
CA LEU A 47 -5.99 10.07 2.71
C LEU A 47 -5.28 9.88 4.06
N GLY A 48 -4.05 9.36 4.04
CA GLY A 48 -3.23 9.20 5.22
C GLY A 48 -2.88 10.54 5.86
N GLY A 49 -2.51 11.53 5.05
CA GLY A 49 -2.24 12.88 5.53
C GLY A 49 -3.49 13.57 6.09
N TRP A 50 -4.65 13.30 5.51
CA TRP A 50 -5.93 13.80 6.00
C TRP A 50 -6.32 13.18 7.35
N LEU A 51 -6.05 11.89 7.54
CA LEU A 51 -6.23 11.19 8.82
C LEU A 51 -5.12 11.50 9.83
N GLY A 52 -3.98 12.02 9.38
CA GLY A 52 -2.83 12.33 10.23
C GLY A 52 -3.19 13.24 11.40
N SER A 53 -3.81 14.39 11.16
CA SER A 53 -4.16 15.32 12.23
C SER A 53 -5.25 14.80 13.20
N PRO A 54 -6.36 14.18 12.73
CA PRO A 54 -7.34 13.55 13.63
C PRO A 54 -6.80 12.38 14.47
N VAL A 55 -5.88 11.57 13.93
CA VAL A 55 -5.41 10.35 14.58
C VAL A 55 -4.16 10.57 15.43
N LEU A 56 -3.19 11.35 14.93
CA LEU A 56 -1.90 11.59 15.59
C LEU A 56 -1.88 12.89 16.39
N GLY A 57 -2.95 13.68 16.33
CA GLY A 57 -3.09 14.95 17.02
C GLY A 57 -2.56 16.14 16.24
N HIS A 58 -2.55 17.29 16.92
CA HIS A 58 -2.36 18.62 16.32
C HIS A 58 -1.06 19.26 16.83
N TRP A 59 0.09 18.65 16.52
CA TRP A 59 1.40 19.14 16.96
C TRP A 59 2.20 19.83 15.85
N GLY A 60 2.94 20.87 16.26
CA GLY A 60 3.81 21.65 15.36
C GLY A 60 3.11 22.78 14.61
N PRO A 61 3.79 23.40 13.63
CA PRO A 61 3.25 24.51 12.88
C PRO A 61 2.08 24.06 12.01
N SER A 62 0.91 24.68 12.23
CA SER A 62 -0.21 24.62 11.30
C SER A 62 0.08 25.57 10.15
N VAL A 63 -0.11 25.09 8.92
CA VAL A 63 0.06 25.93 7.73
C VAL A 63 -1.30 26.05 7.06
N ASN A 64 -1.78 27.29 6.96
CA ASN A 64 -3.15 27.71 6.67
C ASN A 64 -4.18 27.54 7.81
N VAL A 65 -5.23 28.36 7.67
CA VAL A 65 -6.32 28.70 8.60
C VAL A 65 -7.16 27.50 9.07
N ASP A 66 -6.92 26.30 8.51
CA ASP A 66 -7.82 25.14 8.58
C ASP A 66 -7.19 23.90 9.24
N GLN A 67 -6.30 24.07 10.22
CA GLN A 67 -5.81 22.97 11.05
C GLN A 67 -5.05 21.86 10.28
N VAL A 68 -4.42 22.18 9.15
CA VAL A 68 -3.48 21.25 8.49
C VAL A 68 -2.14 21.32 9.20
N PHE A 69 -1.84 20.29 9.99
CA PHE A 69 -0.54 20.17 10.65
C PHE A 69 0.38 19.33 9.78
N ILE A 70 1.53 19.90 9.41
CA ILE A 70 2.47 19.25 8.47
C ILE A 70 3.01 17.94 9.05
N ILE A 71 3.41 17.93 10.33
CA ILE A 71 4.03 16.76 10.95
C ILE A 71 3.05 15.57 11.01
N PRO A 72 1.84 15.70 11.59
CA PRO A 72 0.83 14.64 11.54
C PRO A 72 0.48 14.22 10.11
N ALA A 73 0.38 15.16 9.18
CA ALA A 73 0.02 14.85 7.79
C ALA A 73 1.10 13.99 7.11
N ILE A 74 2.38 14.29 7.32
CA ILE A 74 3.49 13.48 6.79
C ILE A 74 3.45 12.08 7.42
N LEU A 75 3.34 12.00 8.75
CA LEU A 75 3.33 10.73 9.46
C LEU A 75 2.11 9.87 9.08
N GLY A 76 0.93 10.46 8.98
CA GLY A 76 -0.28 9.77 8.53
C GLY A 76 -0.16 9.28 7.08
N SER A 77 0.41 10.09 6.19
CA SER A 77 0.69 9.69 4.81
C SER A 77 1.63 8.48 4.75
N LEU A 78 2.72 8.52 5.54
CA LEU A 78 3.69 7.43 5.63
C LEU A 78 3.06 6.14 6.19
N ALA A 79 2.33 6.26 7.29
CA ALA A 79 1.70 5.12 7.96
C ALA A 79 0.69 4.43 7.05
N LEU A 80 -0.26 5.18 6.47
CA LEU A 80 -1.32 4.60 5.64
C LEU A 80 -0.77 4.03 4.34
N LEU A 81 0.18 4.72 3.70
CA LEU A 81 0.81 4.22 2.48
C LEU A 81 1.60 2.94 2.72
N THR A 82 2.34 2.86 3.84
CA THR A 82 3.13 1.67 4.20
C THR A 82 2.20 0.49 4.50
N LEU A 83 1.15 0.71 5.30
CA LEU A 83 0.15 -0.31 5.61
C LEU A 83 -0.58 -0.81 4.35
N ALA A 84 -0.93 0.09 3.44
CA ALA A 84 -1.56 -0.30 2.18
C ALA A 84 -0.63 -1.20 1.34
N VAL A 85 0.65 -0.86 1.24
CA VAL A 85 1.65 -1.67 0.53
C VAL A 85 1.81 -3.04 1.19
N ASP A 86 1.92 -3.08 2.52
CA ASP A 86 2.11 -4.31 3.29
C ASP A 86 0.90 -5.24 3.20
N ALA A 87 -0.31 -4.67 3.30
CA ALA A 87 -1.56 -5.40 3.13
C ALA A 87 -1.63 -6.08 1.75
N VAL A 88 -1.35 -5.34 0.68
CA VAL A 88 -1.38 -5.92 -0.68
C VAL A 88 -0.34 -7.03 -0.83
N LYS A 89 0.89 -6.87 -0.30
CA LYS A 89 1.90 -7.94 -0.31
C LYS A 89 1.48 -9.17 0.48
N SER A 90 0.83 -8.96 1.62
CA SER A 90 0.31 -10.03 2.47
C SER A 90 -0.78 -10.84 1.75
N PHE A 91 -1.75 -10.18 1.12
CA PHE A 91 -2.81 -10.86 0.36
C PHE A 91 -2.27 -11.66 -0.82
N HIS A 92 -1.31 -11.13 -1.59
CA HIS A 92 -0.65 -11.89 -2.66
C HIS A 92 0.10 -13.13 -2.15
N THR A 93 0.69 -13.03 -0.95
CA THR A 93 1.38 -14.17 -0.32
C THR A 93 0.40 -15.26 0.09
N VAL A 94 -0.82 -14.89 0.52
CA VAL A 94 -1.88 -15.85 0.89
C VAL A 94 -2.41 -16.57 -0.35
N GLU A 95 -2.75 -15.84 -1.42
CA GLU A 95 -3.23 -16.44 -2.68
C GLU A 95 -2.23 -17.45 -3.28
N ALA A 96 -0.94 -17.12 -3.23
CA ALA A 96 0.12 -18.00 -3.71
C ALA A 96 0.14 -19.33 -2.92
N ARG A 97 -0.02 -19.28 -1.59
CA ARG A 97 -0.05 -20.46 -0.72
C ARG A 97 -1.28 -21.32 -0.93
N GLU A 98 -2.44 -20.68 -1.14
CA GLU A 98 -3.70 -21.38 -1.38
C GLU A 98 -3.68 -22.11 -2.74
N THR A 99 -3.03 -21.52 -3.75
CA THR A 99 -2.87 -22.15 -5.07
C THR A 99 -1.93 -23.36 -5.06
N GLU A 100 -0.96 -23.40 -4.14
CA GLU A 100 0.06 -24.45 -4.05
C GLU A 100 -0.41 -25.66 -3.19
N THR A 101 -1.31 -25.44 -2.24
CA THR A 101 -1.80 -26.46 -1.30
C THR A 101 -2.57 -27.63 -1.95
N PRO A 102 -3.43 -27.45 -2.98
CA PRO A 102 -4.11 -28.54 -3.66
C PRO A 102 -3.15 -29.44 -4.46
N ARG A 103 -2.07 -28.88 -4.99
CA ARG A 103 -1.13 -29.57 -5.88
C ARG A 103 -0.18 -30.52 -5.14
N ARG A 104 0.02 -30.29 -3.83
CA ARG A 104 0.86 -31.14 -2.97
C ARG A 104 0.11 -32.33 -2.37
N ALA A 105 -1.23 -32.32 -2.43
CA ALA A 105 -2.07 -33.41 -1.95
C ALA A 105 -2.23 -34.55 -2.96
N GLU A 106 -1.80 -34.36 -4.22
CA GLU A 106 -1.74 -35.44 -5.20
C GLU A 106 -0.46 -36.24 -4.95
N PRO A 107 -0.55 -37.50 -4.46
CA PRO A 107 0.63 -38.34 -4.30
C PRO A 107 1.33 -38.44 -5.67
N PRO A 108 2.68 -38.43 -5.72
CA PRO A 108 3.41 -38.55 -6.98
C PRO A 108 2.83 -39.76 -7.70
N SER A 109 2.27 -39.51 -8.89
CA SER A 109 1.58 -40.51 -9.70
C SER A 109 2.34 -41.82 -9.59
N VAL A 110 1.78 -42.77 -8.84
CA VAL A 110 2.37 -44.09 -8.67
C VAL A 110 2.54 -44.59 -10.10
N MET A 111 3.80 -44.64 -10.54
CA MET A 111 4.16 -45.11 -11.86
C MET A 111 3.70 -46.57 -11.90
N ARG A 112 2.49 -46.80 -12.41
CA ARG A 112 1.96 -48.15 -12.53
C ARG A 112 2.87 -48.86 -13.53
N PRO A 113 3.53 -49.96 -13.15
CA PRO A 113 4.36 -50.69 -14.10
C PRO A 113 3.48 -51.10 -15.28
N SER A 114 3.96 -50.80 -16.48
CA SER A 114 3.32 -51.22 -17.72
C SER A 114 3.24 -52.75 -17.74
N PRO A 115 2.08 -53.37 -17.99
CA PRO A 115 1.92 -54.83 -18.04
C PRO A 115 2.64 -55.50 -19.22
N ALA A 116 3.42 -54.74 -20.01
CA ALA A 116 4.12 -55.24 -21.19
C ALA A 116 5.40 -56.05 -20.91
N ALA A 117 5.85 -56.17 -19.65
CA ALA A 117 7.08 -56.89 -19.30
C ALA A 117 6.87 -58.37 -18.88
N ALA A 118 5.66 -58.90 -19.02
CA ALA A 118 5.33 -60.28 -18.67
C ALA A 118 4.99 -61.12 -19.91
N ARG A 119 5.95 -61.30 -20.83
CA ARG A 119 6.00 -62.41 -21.80
C ARG A 119 7.43 -62.72 -22.19
#